data_AF-A0A951GYL2-F1
#
_entry.id   AF-A0A951GYL2-F1
#
_cell.length_a   1.000
_cell.length_b   1.000
_cell.length_c   1.000
_cell.angle_alpha   90.00
_cell.angle_beta   90.00
_cell.angle_gamma   90.00
#
_symmetry.space_group_name_H-M   'P 1'
#
loop_
_entity.id
_entity.type
_entity.pdbx_description
1 polymer ?
#
loop_
_entity_poly.entity_id
_entity_poly.type
_entity_poly.pdbx_seq_one_letter_code
_entity_poly.pdbx_strand_id
1 'polypeptide(L)'
;MNKNPNQHSIRRIVLPSGKCIEVVRFHETETTRRGLHVCPICEAELVQPVAWSEAPDDRWELTLHCPNCDWMAAGVFDQEQVNELEEKLDEGLAEVLRDLRRLTEANMADEIDRFAEALSSDQILPEDF
;
A
#
# COMPACT_ATOMS: atom_id res chain seq x y z
N MET A 1 3.93 2.77 27.05
CA MET A 1 4.79 3.96 26.85
C MET A 1 4.82 4.27 25.38
N ASN A 2 4.21 5.39 25.01
CA ASN A 2 3.87 5.79 23.65
C ASN A 2 5.16 6.19 22.89
N LYS A 3 5.68 5.34 22.01
CA LYS A 3 6.79 5.69 21.12
C LYS A 3 6.22 5.94 19.73
N ASN A 4 5.96 7.21 19.46
CA ASN A 4 5.49 7.71 18.18
C ASN A 4 6.72 7.82 17.24
N PRO A 5 6.86 7.02 16.17
CA PRO A 5 8.08 7.02 15.34
C PRO A 5 7.96 7.98 14.15
N ASN A 6 7.10 9.00 14.23
CA ASN A 6 7.08 10.07 13.23
C ASN A 6 8.12 11.13 13.58
N GLN A 7 9.38 10.90 13.20
CA GLN A 7 10.45 11.86 13.42
C GLN A 7 10.75 12.67 12.15
N HIS A 8 9.72 13.38 11.66
CA HIS A 8 9.91 14.50 10.74
C HIS A 8 9.84 15.77 11.56
N SER A 9 10.90 16.57 11.55
CA SER A 9 10.91 17.84 12.28
C SER A 9 10.53 18.98 11.35
N ILE A 10 9.32 19.51 11.53
CA ILE A 10 8.83 20.69 10.81
C ILE A 10 9.24 21.92 11.60
N ARG A 11 10.10 22.76 11.03
CA ARG A 11 10.52 24.02 11.64
C ARG A 11 10.07 25.19 10.77
N ARG A 12 9.17 26.01 11.31
CA ARG A 12 8.77 27.27 10.68
C ARG A 12 9.85 28.32 10.92
N ILE A 13 10.40 28.87 9.84
CA ILE A 13 11.43 29.92 9.89
C ILE A 13 10.87 31.18 9.23
N VAL A 14 11.00 32.31 9.93
CA VAL A 14 10.65 33.63 9.40
C VAL A 14 11.92 34.26 8.83
N LEU A 15 11.90 34.59 7.55
CA LEU A 15 13.00 35.25 6.86
C LEU A 15 13.06 36.75 7.22
N PRO A 16 14.22 37.43 7.06
CA PRO A 16 14.33 38.88 7.24
C PRO A 16 13.36 39.71 6.38
N SER A 17 12.83 39.11 5.30
CA SER A 17 11.82 39.69 4.42
C SER A 17 10.38 39.58 4.94
N GLY A 18 10.16 38.98 6.12
CA GLY A 18 8.84 38.75 6.71
C GLY A 18 8.10 37.52 6.16
N LYS A 19 8.67 36.80 5.18
CA LYS A 19 8.09 35.56 4.64
C LYS A 19 8.32 34.38 5.59
N CYS A 20 7.31 33.53 5.76
CA CYS A 20 7.42 32.28 6.51
C CYS A 20 7.67 31.13 5.54
N ILE A 21 8.69 30.32 5.82
CA ILE A 21 8.92 29.04 5.13
C ILE A 21 8.79 27.90 6.14
N GLU A 22 8.21 26.80 5.71
CA GLU A 22 8.17 25.55 6.47
C GLU A 22 9.34 24.68 6.02
N VAL A 23 10.30 24.47 6.90
CA VAL A 23 11.45 23.60 6.64
C VAL A 23 11.16 22.25 7.23
N VAL A 24 10.91 21.26 6.36
CA VAL A 24 10.80 19.86 6.74
C VAL A 24 12.21 19.28 6.74
N ARG A 25 12.69 18.81 7.90
CA ARG A 25 13.94 18.06 7.98
C ARG A 25 13.63 16.57 8.08
N PHE A 26 14.09 15.84 7.08
CA PHE A 26 14.07 14.39 7.03
C PHE A 26 15.27 13.87 7.82
N HIS A 27 15.04 12.93 8.72
CA HIS A 27 16.10 12.18 9.37
C HIS A 27 16.27 10.86 8.60
N GLU A 28 17.50 10.56 8.16
CA GLU A 28 17.83 9.26 7.57
C GLU A 28 17.53 8.16 8.58
N THR A 29 16.50 7.36 8.31
CA THR A 29 16.29 6.10 9.02
C THR A 29 17.41 5.16 8.59
N GLU A 30 18.30 4.84 9.53
CA GLU A 30 19.37 3.84 9.34
C GLU A 30 18.82 2.59 8.65
N THR A 31 19.51 2.22 7.57
CA THR A 31 19.38 1.04 6.72
C THR A 31 18.74 -0.15 7.43
N THR A 32 17.48 -0.42 7.08
CA THR A 32 16.74 -1.56 7.58
C THR A 32 17.37 -2.84 7.01
N ARG A 33 17.87 -3.72 7.89
CA ARG A 33 18.14 -5.14 7.54
C ARG A 33 16.86 -5.92 7.16
N ARG A 34 15.70 -5.26 7.13
CA ARG A 34 14.36 -5.76 6.78
C ARG A 34 13.88 -4.93 5.58
N GLY A 35 13.23 -5.57 4.60
CA GLY A 35 12.73 -4.87 3.41
C GLY A 35 11.65 -3.84 3.72
N LEU A 36 11.49 -2.82 2.87
CA LEU A 36 10.55 -1.71 3.09
C LEU A 36 9.07 -2.15 3.18
N HIS A 37 8.74 -3.31 2.63
CA HIS A 37 7.41 -3.92 2.69
C HIS A 37 7.03 -4.43 4.10
N VAL A 38 8.00 -4.55 5.03
CA VAL A 38 7.78 -5.09 6.38
C VAL A 38 7.53 -3.97 7.38
N CYS A 39 6.39 -4.01 8.06
CA CYS A 39 6.05 -3.02 9.08
C CYS A 39 6.95 -3.16 10.32
N PRO A 40 7.59 -2.08 10.81
CA PRO A 40 8.42 -2.15 12.00
C PRO A 40 7.63 -2.28 13.31
N ILE A 41 6.30 -2.12 13.27
CA ILE A 41 5.42 -2.15 14.45
C ILE A 41 4.72 -3.50 14.60
N CYS A 42 4.03 -3.96 13.55
CA CYS A 42 3.23 -5.18 13.58
C CYS A 42 3.83 -6.35 12.80
N GLU A 43 5.00 -6.14 12.18
CA GLU A 43 5.74 -7.14 11.39
C GLU A 43 5.02 -7.67 10.15
N ALA A 44 3.83 -7.13 9.82
CA ALA A 44 3.12 -7.48 8.60
C ALA A 44 3.87 -7.00 7.35
N GLU A 45 3.87 -7.84 6.31
CA GLU A 45 4.44 -7.58 4.98
C GLU A 45 3.46 -6.78 4.09
N LEU A 46 2.83 -5.75 4.66
CA LEU A 46 1.74 -4.99 4.03
C LEU A 46 2.07 -3.50 3.88
N VAL A 47 3.32 -3.09 4.11
CA VAL A 47 3.70 -1.70 3.95
C VAL A 47 3.65 -1.32 2.48
N GLN A 48 2.96 -0.21 2.19
CA GLN A 48 2.78 0.32 0.84
C GLN A 48 3.15 1.81 0.78
N PRO A 49 3.66 2.31 -0.37
CA PRO A 49 3.83 3.73 -0.59
C PRO A 49 2.47 4.40 -0.83
N VAL A 50 2.22 5.51 -0.15
CA VAL A 50 1.02 6.36 -0.33
C VAL A 50 1.34 7.73 -0.92
N ALA A 51 2.62 8.09 -0.96
CA ALA A 51 3.13 9.23 -1.72
C ALA A 51 4.58 8.95 -2.13
N TRP A 52 5.01 9.51 -3.26
CA TRP A 52 6.38 9.40 -3.76
C TRP A 52 6.78 10.64 -4.55
N SER A 53 8.07 10.96 -4.52
CA SER A 53 8.69 11.99 -5.37
C SER A 53 10.17 11.72 -5.58
N GLU A 54 10.70 12.14 -6.74
CA GLU A 54 12.14 12.10 -7.01
C GLU A 54 12.89 13.04 -6.06
N ALA A 55 13.99 12.54 -5.49
CA ALA A 55 14.94 13.30 -4.71
C ALA A 55 16.28 13.43 -5.48
N PRO A 56 17.15 14.39 -5.12
CA PRO A 56 18.48 14.48 -5.71
C PRO A 56 19.30 13.19 -5.52
N ASP A 57 20.33 13.03 -6.36
CA ASP A 57 21.30 11.92 -6.28
C ASP A 57 20.70 10.52 -6.51
N ASP A 58 19.73 10.41 -7.43
CA ASP A 58 19.09 9.13 -7.81
C ASP A 58 18.41 8.42 -6.63
N ARG A 59 17.74 9.23 -5.80
CA ARG A 59 17.00 8.78 -4.62
C ARG A 59 15.52 9.10 -4.75
N TRP A 60 14.72 8.46 -3.90
CA TRP A 60 13.28 8.63 -3.87
C TRP A 60 12.82 8.98 -2.47
N GLU A 61 12.02 10.03 -2.36
CA GLU A 61 11.26 10.32 -1.15
C GLU A 61 9.95 9.55 -1.20
N LEU A 62 9.71 8.67 -0.23
CA LEU A 62 8.47 7.90 -0.10
C LEU A 62 7.78 8.23 1.22
N THR A 63 6.45 8.25 1.20
CA THR A 63 5.62 8.09 2.41
C THR A 63 5.07 6.69 2.42
N LEU A 64 5.48 5.90 3.41
CA LEU A 64 5.07 4.51 3.62
C LEU A 64 3.94 4.42 4.65
N HIS A 65 3.02 3.49 4.44
CA HIS A 65 1.88 3.23 5.31
C HIS A 65 1.64 1.72 5.48
N CYS A 66 1.39 1.27 6.70
CA CYS A 66 0.94 -0.08 7.00
C CYS A 66 -0.58 -0.09 7.27
N PRO A 67 -1.40 -0.71 6.40
CA PRO A 67 -2.85 -0.77 6.59
C PRO A 67 -3.29 -1.70 7.73
N ASN A 68 -2.39 -2.51 8.28
CA ASN A 68 -2.72 -3.42 9.38
C ASN A 68 -2.73 -2.73 10.76
N CYS A 69 -1.91 -1.69 10.94
CA CYS A 69 -1.76 -1.01 12.24
C CYS A 69 -1.68 0.52 12.14
N ASP A 70 -1.96 1.07 10.96
CA ASP A 70 -1.92 2.50 10.63
C ASP A 70 -0.57 3.18 10.87
N TRP A 71 0.53 2.41 10.93
CA TRP A 71 1.87 2.99 10.97
C TRP A 71 2.16 3.77 9.68
N MET A 72 2.73 4.96 9.81
CA MET A 72 3.09 5.81 8.69
C MET A 72 4.46 6.44 8.93
N ALA A 73 5.29 6.50 7.88
CA ALA A 73 6.58 7.17 7.92
C ALA A 73 6.98 7.66 6.53
N ALA A 74 7.49 8.89 6.43
CA ALA A 74 8.22 9.33 5.25
C ALA A 74 9.74 9.07 5.38
N GLY A 75 10.43 8.86 4.27
CA GLY A 75 11.87 8.62 4.22
C GLY A 75 12.43 8.78 2.81
N VAL A 76 13.76 8.89 2.71
CA VAL A 76 14.47 8.91 1.44
C VAL A 76 15.22 7.60 1.27
N PHE A 77 15.03 6.95 0.13
CA PHE A 77 15.51 5.61 -0.18
C PHE A 77 16.27 5.62 -1.50
N ASP A 78 17.23 4.70 -1.66
CA ASP A 78 17.90 4.51 -2.94
C ASP A 78 17.04 3.70 -3.93
N GLN A 79 17.44 3.70 -5.20
CA GLN A 79 16.71 2.99 -6.26
C GLN A 79 16.60 1.47 -6.01
N GLU A 80 17.60 0.85 -5.40
CA GLU A 80 17.58 -0.60 -5.13
C GLU A 80 16.50 -0.95 -4.11
N GLN A 81 16.43 -0.19 -3.01
CA GLN A 81 15.40 -0.36 -1.98
C GLN A 81 13.97 -0.13 -2.52
N VAL A 82 13.81 0.83 -3.44
CA VAL A 82 12.51 1.10 -4.09
C VAL A 82 12.13 -0.05 -5.03
N ASN A 83 13.07 -0.55 -5.84
CA ASN A 83 12.81 -1.68 -6.74
C ASN A 83 12.43 -2.95 -5.97
N GLU A 84 13.11 -3.23 -4.84
CA GLU A 84 12.75 -4.36 -3.97
C GLU A 84 11.34 -4.22 -3.39
N LEU A 85 10.93 -2.99 -3.06
CA LEU A 85 9.56 -2.71 -2.60
C LEU A 85 8.56 -2.96 -3.73
N GLU A 86 8.82 -2.46 -4.94
CA GLU A 86 7.95 -2.65 -6.11
C GLU A 86 7.76 -4.13 -6.45
N GLU A 87 8.83 -4.92 -6.46
CA GLU A 87 8.75 -6.37 -6.71
C GLU A 87 7.81 -7.06 -5.71
N LYS A 88 7.88 -6.69 -4.43
CA LYS A 88 7.01 -7.25 -3.39
C LYS A 88 5.55 -6.82 -3.54
N LEU A 89 5.30 -5.59 -3.99
CA LEU A 89 3.95 -5.12 -4.29
C LEU A 89 3.34 -5.86 -5.48
N ASP A 90 4.13 -6.11 -6.53
CA ASP A 90 3.69 -6.87 -7.71
C ASP A 90 3.38 -8.33 -7.37
N GLU A 91 4.22 -8.97 -6.54
CA GLU A 91 3.95 -10.32 -6.01
C GLU A 91 2.62 -10.37 -5.26
N GLY A 92 2.40 -9.43 -4.33
CA GLY A 92 1.16 -9.34 -3.55
C GLY A 92 -0.08 -9.08 -4.42
N LEU A 93 0.03 -8.21 -5.43
CA LEU A 93 -1.05 -7.98 -6.38
C LEU A 93 -1.37 -9.24 -7.20
N ALA A 94 -0.34 -9.97 -7.63
CA ALA A 94 -0.50 -11.21 -8.38
C ALA A 94 -1.20 -12.30 -7.53
N GLU A 95 -0.95 -12.36 -6.23
CA GLU A 95 -1.68 -13.22 -5.29
C GLU A 95 -3.15 -12.86 -5.19
N VAL A 96 -3.46 -11.58 -4.93
CA VAL A 96 -4.84 -11.11 -4.82
C VAL A 96 -5.63 -11.38 -6.10
N LEU A 97 -5.04 -11.13 -7.27
CA LEU A 97 -5.68 -11.39 -8.55
C LEU A 97 -5.91 -12.89 -8.81
N ARG A 98 -4.99 -13.76 -8.37
CA ARG A 98 -5.17 -15.22 -8.46
C ARG A 98 -6.36 -15.67 -7.62
N ASP A 99 -6.46 -15.21 -6.38
CA ASP A 99 -7.57 -15.58 -5.51
C ASP A 99 -8.91 -15.02 -6.01
N LEU A 100 -8.93 -13.79 -6.50
CA LEU A 100 -10.14 -13.20 -7.08
C LEU A 100 -10.66 -14.03 -8.27
N ARG A 101 -9.77 -14.48 -9.17
CA ARG A 101 -10.14 -15.34 -10.30
C ARG A 101 -10.73 -16.66 -9.82
N ARG A 102 -10.05 -17.32 -8.87
CA ARG A 102 -10.52 -18.59 -8.31
C ARG A 102 -11.91 -18.47 -7.68
N LEU A 103 -12.16 -17.40 -6.93
CA LEU A 103 -13.48 -17.15 -6.33
C LEU A 103 -14.54 -16.82 -7.39
N THR A 104 -14.18 -16.05 -8.42
CA THR A 104 -15.10 -15.74 -9.53
C THR A 104 -15.51 -16.99 -10.28
N GLU A 105 -14.57 -17.88 -10.57
CA GLU A 105 -14.82 -19.16 -11.24
C GLU A 105 -15.75 -20.05 -10.40
N ALA A 106 -15.49 -20.17 -9.09
CA ALA A 106 -16.34 -20.94 -8.19
C ALA A 106 -17.76 -20.39 -8.11
N ASN A 107 -17.90 -19.06 -7.96
CA ASN A 107 -19.21 -18.41 -7.91
C ASN A 107 -20.00 -18.60 -9.20
N MET A 108 -19.33 -18.50 -10.36
CA MET A 108 -19.96 -18.68 -11.66
C MET A 108 -20.41 -20.13 -11.88
N ALA A 109 -19.63 -21.11 -11.42
CA ALA A 109 -20.05 -22.51 -11.45
C ALA A 109 -21.32 -22.73 -10.61
N ASP A 110 -21.34 -22.23 -9.37
CA ASP A 110 -22.50 -22.31 -8.48
C ASP A 110 -23.72 -21.55 -9.05
N GLU A 111 -23.51 -20.47 -9.80
CA GLU A 111 -24.57 -19.73 -10.49
C GLU A 111 -25.14 -20.53 -11.67
N ILE A 112 -24.30 -21.15 -12.48
CA ILE A 112 -24.72 -22.03 -13.59
C ILE A 112 -25.56 -23.19 -13.08
N ASP A 113 -25.12 -23.86 -12.01
CA ASP A 113 -25.84 -25.00 -11.45
C ASP A 113 -27.23 -24.59 -10.93
N ARG A 114 -27.31 -23.48 -10.18
CA ARG A 114 -28.59 -22.93 -9.72
C ARG A 114 -29.50 -22.51 -10.87
N PHE A 115 -28.94 -21.90 -11.90
CA PHE A 115 -29.70 -21.51 -13.10
C PHE A 115 -30.23 -22.73 -13.86
N ALA A 116 -29.42 -23.78 -14.02
CA ALA A 116 -29.81 -25.02 -14.67
C ALA A 116 -30.93 -25.74 -13.90
N GLU A 117 -30.85 -25.78 -12.57
CA GLU A 117 -31.91 -26.31 -11.71
C GLU A 117 -33.21 -25.52 -11.85
N ALA A 118 -33.15 -24.19 -11.78
CA ALA A 118 -34.31 -23.32 -11.96
C ALA A 118 -34.95 -23.50 -13.36
N LEU A 119 -34.13 -23.60 -14.41
CA LEU A 119 -34.61 -23.88 -15.77
C LEU A 119 -35.27 -25.26 -15.86
N SER A 120 -34.67 -26.29 -15.26
CA SER A 120 -35.20 -27.66 -15.29
C SER A 120 -36.51 -27.82 -14.52
N SER A 121 -36.75 -26.95 -13.54
CA SER A 121 -37.94 -26.93 -12.68
C SER A 121 -38.96 -25.86 -13.08
N ASP A 122 -38.78 -25.23 -14.26
CA ASP A 122 -39.68 -24.22 -14.83
C ASP A 122 -39.89 -23.00 -13.90
N GLN A 123 -38.86 -22.65 -13.13
CA GLN A 123 -38.85 -21.51 -12.20
C GLN A 123 -38.37 -20.21 -12.85
N ILE A 124 -38.02 -20.24 -14.15
CA ILE A 124 -37.59 -19.07 -14.92
C ILE A 124 -38.67 -18.75 -15.93
N LEU A 125 -39.28 -17.57 -15.79
CA LEU A 125 -40.39 -17.09 -16.60
C LEU A 125 -39.94 -15.97 -17.54
N PRO A 126 -40.74 -15.63 -18.57
CA PRO A 126 -40.43 -14.52 -19.47
C PRO A 126 -40.28 -13.15 -18.78
N GLU A 127 -40.82 -13.00 -17.57
CA GLU A 127 -40.72 -11.78 -16.75
C GLU A 127 -39.39 -11.61 -16.01
N ASP A 128 -38.53 -12.63 -16.01
CA ASP A 128 -37.21 -12.61 -15.38
C ASP A 128 -36.09 -12.04 -16.29
N PHE A 129 -36.41 -11.62 -17.52
CA PHE A 129 -35.48 -11.06 -18.52
C PHE A 129 -35.87 -9.63 -18.92
#